data_AF-A0AAJ4AMX8-F1
#
_entry.id   AF-A0AAJ4AMX8-F1
#
_cell.length_a   1.000
_cell.length_b   1.000
_cell.length_c   1.000
_cell.angle_alpha   90.00
_cell.angle_beta   90.00
_cell.angle_gamma   90.00
#
_symmetry.space_group_name_H-M   'P 1'
#
loop_
_entity.id
_entity.type
_entity.pdbx_description
1 polymer ?
#
loop_
_entity_poly.entity_id
_entity_poly.type
_entity_poly.pdbx_seq_one_letter_code
_entity_poly.pdbx_strand_id
1 'polypeptide(L)'
;MAKKRIAILTLSSGEPRLMLAGVDNGQLFIIQCDRLERSMMSLKLTLPDKLKKLKDKGFVVLVDEILPYFYKYGRAVRLSDLDASGRPIIVAAMEAYNNLHALGGITYPRDAGGRFEVSPSVVDEVRGTDGKTVYNIDWNELQPDTFALMFAVYAATQDNLLDRSSLKQFFAQLNKPKEPEKPIQRLQRVFTRKDEMIADGKYRHGGEME
;
A
#
# COMPACT_ATOMS: atom_id res chain seq x y z
N MET A 1 -6.50 -7.48 2.30
CA MET A 1 -5.25 -6.69 2.15
C MET A 1 -4.20 -7.18 3.14
N ALA A 2 -2.93 -7.20 2.73
CA ALA A 2 -1.82 -7.55 3.62
C ALA A 2 -1.51 -6.44 4.63
N LYS A 3 -0.97 -6.81 5.79
CA LYS A 3 -0.58 -5.87 6.85
C LYS A 3 0.58 -5.00 6.36
N LYS A 4 0.45 -3.67 6.40
CA LYS A 4 1.48 -2.72 5.96
C LYS A 4 1.85 -1.76 7.09
N ARG A 5 3.12 -1.39 7.16
CA ARG A 5 3.61 -0.28 7.99
C ARG A 5 4.10 0.81 7.06
N ILE A 6 3.62 2.03 7.24
CA ILE A 6 3.86 3.15 6.34
C ILE A 6 4.50 4.28 7.12
N ALA A 7 5.54 4.87 6.55
CA ALA A 7 6.17 6.08 7.05
C ALA A 7 6.16 7.13 5.93
N ILE A 8 5.66 8.32 6.21
CA ILE A 8 5.54 9.40 5.22
C ILE A 8 6.32 10.59 5.74
N LEU A 9 7.30 11.02 4.96
CA LEU A 9 7.96 12.30 5.14
C LEU A 9 7.38 13.29 4.12
N THR A 10 6.74 14.35 4.60
CA THR A 10 6.29 15.45 3.73
C THR A 10 7.15 16.68 3.96
N LEU A 11 7.66 17.27 2.88
CA LEU A 11 8.46 18.49 2.91
C LEU A 11 7.85 19.60 2.05
N SER A 12 6.98 19.26 1.10
CA SER A 12 6.47 20.21 0.11
C SER A 12 5.34 21.11 0.65
N SER A 13 4.72 20.76 1.78
CA SER A 13 3.65 21.54 2.42
C SER A 13 4.13 22.80 3.17
N GLY A 14 5.43 23.12 3.14
CA GLY A 14 6.04 24.24 3.87
C GLY A 14 6.19 24.01 5.38
N GLU A 15 5.44 23.06 5.96
CA GLU A 15 5.66 22.56 7.31
C GLU A 15 5.96 21.05 7.33
N PRO A 16 7.23 20.67 7.48
CA PRO A 16 7.62 19.27 7.44
C PRO A 16 6.88 18.40 8.46
N ARG A 17 6.38 17.24 8.01
CA ARG A 17 5.75 16.21 8.85
C ARG A 17 6.41 14.86 8.65
N LEU A 18 6.45 14.08 9.72
CA LEU A 18 6.69 12.64 9.65
C LEU A 18 5.48 11.91 10.23
N MET A 19 4.74 11.23 9.36
CA MET A 19 3.59 10.42 9.75
C MET A 19 3.96 8.93 9.75
N LEU A 20 3.54 8.22 10.80
CA LEU A 20 3.55 6.76 10.83
C LEU A 20 2.12 6.25 10.79
N ALA A 21 1.87 5.27 9.93
CA ALA A 21 0.58 4.63 9.78
C ALA A 21 0.72 3.11 9.64
N GLY A 22 -0.36 2.40 9.92
CA GLY A 22 -0.49 0.97 9.71
C GLY A 22 -1.74 0.66 8.89
N VAL A 23 -1.69 -0.40 8.10
CA VAL A 23 -2.86 -0.97 7.44
C VAL A 23 -3.07 -2.37 7.97
N ASP A 24 -4.28 -2.67 8.43
CA ASP A 24 -4.67 -3.99 8.91
C ASP A 24 -6.13 -4.25 8.53
N ASN A 25 -6.43 -5.39 7.90
CA ASN A 25 -7.78 -5.76 7.47
C ASN A 25 -8.54 -4.67 6.68
N GLY A 26 -7.84 -3.90 5.85
CA GLY A 26 -8.44 -2.82 5.05
C GLY A 26 -8.73 -1.54 5.82
N GLN A 27 -8.39 -1.48 7.12
CA GLN A 27 -8.45 -0.26 7.92
C GLN A 27 -7.08 0.42 7.95
N LEU A 28 -7.11 1.76 7.91
CA LEU A 28 -5.96 2.63 8.03
C LEU A 28 -5.87 3.17 9.46
N PHE A 29 -4.75 2.93 10.12
CA PHE A 29 -4.46 3.42 11.46
C PHE A 29 -3.38 4.48 11.38
N ILE A 30 -3.74 5.73 11.65
CA ILE A 30 -2.76 6.79 11.83
C ILE A 30 -2.23 6.70 13.26
N ILE A 31 -0.94 6.37 13.40
CA ILE A 31 -0.30 6.10 14.70
C ILE A 31 0.20 7.41 15.30
N GLN A 32 0.90 8.21 14.50
CA GLN A 32 1.40 9.52 14.89
C GLN A 32 1.66 10.38 13.65
N CYS A 33 1.60 11.69 13.83
CA CYS A 33 2.04 12.69 12.85
C CYS A 33 2.85 13.75 13.59
N ASP A 34 4.17 13.67 13.46
CA ASP A 34 5.10 14.55 14.16
C ASP A 34 5.40 15.78 13.29
N ARG A 35 5.31 16.98 13.88
CA ARG A 35 5.88 18.18 13.28
C ARG A 35 7.40 18.13 13.38
N LEU A 36 8.08 18.37 12.27
CA LEU A 36 9.54 18.46 12.24
C LEU A 36 10.00 19.91 12.17
N GLU A 37 11.28 20.13 12.41
CA GLU A 37 11.90 21.46 12.28
C GLU A 37 11.87 21.96 10.84
N ARG A 38 11.63 23.26 10.65
CA ARG A 38 11.70 23.93 9.35
C ARG A 38 13.12 24.36 8.99
N SER A 39 14.10 23.50 9.27
CA SER A 39 15.52 23.76 9.03
C SER A 39 16.10 22.62 8.21
N MET A 40 16.49 22.90 6.97
CA MET A 40 17.10 21.89 6.11
C MET A 40 18.38 21.30 6.73
N MET A 41 19.15 22.09 7.48
CA MET A 41 20.32 21.60 8.20
C MET A 41 19.93 20.58 9.27
N SER A 42 18.95 20.92 10.12
CA SER A 42 18.46 20.01 11.16
C SER A 42 17.89 18.73 10.57
N LEU A 43 17.05 18.85 9.54
CA LEU A 43 16.44 17.71 8.85
C LEU A 43 17.50 16.76 8.28
N LYS A 44 18.57 17.30 7.66
CA LYS A 44 19.69 16.51 7.13
C LYS A 44 20.49 15.79 8.23
N LEU A 45 20.54 16.34 9.44
CA LEU A 45 21.21 15.70 10.58
C LEU A 45 20.34 14.61 11.22
N THR A 46 19.03 14.84 11.36
CA THR A 46 18.16 13.96 12.17
C THR A 46 17.42 12.89 11.38
N LEU A 47 17.01 13.17 10.13
CA LEU A 47 16.14 12.27 9.37
C LEU A 47 16.84 11.05 8.77
N PRO A 48 18.08 11.12 8.24
CA PRO A 48 18.73 9.96 7.61
C PRO A 48 18.67 8.68 8.45
N ASP A 49 19.11 8.77 9.71
CA ASP A 49 19.11 7.63 10.62
C ASP A 49 17.70 7.18 11.01
N LYS A 50 16.78 8.12 11.19
CA LYS A 50 15.37 7.83 11.51
C LYS A 50 14.69 7.07 10.37
N LEU A 51 14.82 7.54 9.14
CA LEU A 51 14.22 6.91 7.94
C LEU A 51 14.86 5.55 7.65
N LYS A 52 16.19 5.43 7.80
CA LYS A 52 16.89 4.14 7.67
C LYS A 52 16.37 3.12 8.67
N LYS A 53 16.26 3.49 9.96
CA LYS A 53 15.70 2.63 11.01
C LYS A 53 14.26 2.23 10.73
N LEU A 54 13.43 3.12 10.19
CA LEU A 54 12.05 2.79 9.81
C LEU A 54 12.03 1.76 8.68
N LYS A 55 12.83 1.97 7.64
CA LYS A 55 12.97 1.01 6.52
C LYS A 55 13.46 -0.36 6.99
N ASP A 56 14.46 -0.38 7.87
CA ASP A 56 14.99 -1.63 8.45
C ASP A 56 13.94 -2.38 9.30
N LYS A 57 12.98 -1.64 9.88
CA LYS A 57 11.81 -2.20 10.59
C LYS A 57 10.66 -2.62 9.66
N GLY A 58 10.86 -2.58 8.35
CA GLY A 58 9.88 -3.00 7.34
C GLY A 58 8.79 -1.96 7.06
N PHE A 59 9.05 -0.67 7.31
CA PHE A 59 8.15 0.39 6.86
C PHE A 59 8.34 0.64 5.36
N VAL A 60 7.22 0.78 4.65
CA VAL A 60 7.17 1.43 3.35
C VAL A 60 7.35 2.93 3.58
N VAL A 61 8.50 3.46 3.17
CA VAL A 61 8.83 4.87 3.35
C VAL A 61 8.50 5.64 2.09
N LEU A 62 7.56 6.58 2.18
CA LEU A 62 7.25 7.57 1.16
C LEU A 62 7.91 8.91 1.52
N VAL A 63 8.47 9.56 0.52
CA VAL A 63 9.17 10.83 0.66
C VAL A 63 8.59 11.81 -0.35
N ASP A 64 7.90 12.81 0.15
CA ASP A 64 7.54 14.01 -0.59
C ASP A 64 8.61 15.07 -0.37
N GLU A 65 9.34 15.39 -1.44
CA GLU A 65 10.39 16.41 -1.40
C GLU A 65 10.47 17.25 -2.68
N ILE A 66 10.79 18.53 -2.49
CA ILE A 66 11.09 19.47 -3.58
C ILE A 66 12.56 19.34 -3.99
N LEU A 67 13.46 19.22 -3.01
CA LEU A 67 14.90 19.12 -3.21
C LEU A 67 15.37 17.68 -3.00
N PRO A 68 16.08 17.07 -3.96
CA PRO A 68 16.39 15.64 -3.94
C PRO A 68 17.51 15.32 -2.94
N TYR A 69 17.16 15.05 -1.68
CA TYR A 69 18.13 14.64 -0.65
C TYR A 69 17.69 13.37 0.09
N PHE A 70 16.40 13.25 0.37
CA PHE A 70 15.85 12.19 1.19
C PHE A 70 15.29 11.02 0.37
N TYR A 71 15.11 11.15 -0.95
CA TYR A 71 14.61 10.07 -1.83
C TYR A 71 15.39 8.76 -1.68
N LYS A 72 16.69 8.80 -1.38
CA LYS A 72 17.50 7.58 -1.16
C LYS A 72 17.04 6.73 0.03
N TYR A 73 16.28 7.32 0.96
CA TYR A 73 15.76 6.63 2.15
C TYR A 73 14.35 6.05 1.94
N GLY A 74 13.66 6.39 0.86
CA GLY A 74 12.30 5.93 0.58
C GLY A 74 11.94 5.94 -0.90
N ARG A 75 10.66 5.98 -1.22
CA ARG A 75 10.16 6.23 -2.56
C ARG A 75 9.80 7.70 -2.66
N ALA A 76 10.41 8.41 -3.60
CA ALA A 76 9.99 9.76 -3.94
C ALA A 76 8.57 9.71 -4.55
N VAL A 77 7.67 10.56 -4.05
CA VAL A 77 6.30 10.66 -4.55
C VAL A 77 5.76 12.06 -4.27
N ARG A 78 5.01 12.62 -5.21
CA ARG A 78 4.26 13.86 -5.01
C ARG A 78 2.79 13.63 -5.28
N LEU A 79 1.94 14.35 -4.55
CA LEU A 79 0.49 14.31 -4.75
C LEU A 79 0.08 14.81 -6.16
N SER A 80 0.92 15.62 -6.79
CA SER A 80 0.76 16.10 -8.17
C SER A 80 1.20 15.10 -9.24
N ASP A 81 1.93 14.04 -8.88
CA ASP A 81 2.36 13.03 -9.85
C ASP A 81 1.13 12.27 -10.38
N LEU A 82 1.23 11.71 -11.58
CA LEU A 82 0.15 10.92 -12.17
C LEU A 82 0.19 9.46 -11.68
N ASP A 83 -0.98 8.90 -11.40
CA ASP A 83 -1.19 7.48 -11.13
C ASP A 83 -1.20 6.65 -12.43
N ALA A 84 -1.41 5.34 -12.31
CA ALA A 84 -1.47 4.42 -13.45
C ALA A 84 -2.65 4.69 -14.41
N SER A 85 -3.67 5.41 -13.95
CA SER A 85 -4.83 5.84 -14.73
C SER A 85 -4.63 7.22 -15.36
N GLY A 86 -3.45 7.84 -15.19
CA GLY A 86 -3.13 9.17 -15.71
C GLY A 86 -3.78 10.31 -14.93
N ARG A 87 -4.25 10.07 -13.71
CA ARG A 87 -4.86 11.08 -12.83
C ARG A 87 -3.88 11.51 -11.76
N PRO A 88 -3.90 12.77 -11.28
CA PRO A 88 -3.07 13.17 -10.16
C PRO A 88 -3.30 12.27 -8.92
N ILE A 89 -2.24 11.89 -8.22
CA ILE A 89 -2.30 11.01 -7.05
C ILE A 89 -3.27 11.52 -5.98
N ILE A 90 -3.36 12.85 -5.78
CA ILE A 90 -4.32 13.45 -4.85
C ILE A 90 -5.77 13.08 -5.17
N VAL A 91 -6.14 12.94 -6.44
CA VAL A 91 -7.50 12.56 -6.85
C VAL A 91 -7.81 11.16 -6.35
N ALA A 92 -6.93 10.20 -6.65
CA ALA A 92 -7.07 8.82 -6.18
C ALA A 92 -7.03 8.72 -4.64
N ALA A 93 -6.21 9.55 -3.98
CA ALA A 93 -6.14 9.63 -2.53
C ALA A 93 -7.44 10.18 -1.92
N MET A 94 -8.04 11.21 -2.51
CA MET A 94 -9.30 11.81 -2.05
C MET A 94 -10.49 10.85 -2.23
N GLU A 95 -10.58 10.16 -3.37
CA GLU A 95 -11.59 9.12 -3.58
C GLU A 95 -11.48 8.01 -2.52
N ALA A 96 -10.25 7.52 -2.29
CA ALA A 96 -9.99 6.52 -1.27
C ALA A 96 -10.28 7.04 0.15
N TYR A 97 -9.95 8.30 0.43
CA TYR A 97 -10.21 8.94 1.72
C TYR A 97 -11.71 9.00 1.98
N ASN A 98 -12.49 9.50 1.02
CA ASN A 98 -13.95 9.60 1.15
C ASN A 98 -14.58 8.23 1.40
N ASN A 99 -14.14 7.21 0.66
CA ASN A 99 -14.62 5.82 0.85
C ASN A 99 -14.25 5.26 2.22
N LEU A 100 -12.99 5.39 2.65
CA LEU A 100 -12.54 4.92 3.96
C LEU A 100 -13.24 5.68 5.08
N HIS A 101 -13.38 7.00 4.96
CA HIS A 101 -14.04 7.85 5.94
C HIS A 101 -15.52 7.48 6.10
N ALA A 102 -16.26 7.33 4.99
CA ALA A 102 -17.67 6.92 5.01
C ALA A 102 -17.88 5.54 5.65
N LEU A 103 -16.90 4.64 5.53
CA LEU A 103 -16.95 3.29 6.12
C LEU A 103 -16.35 3.22 7.53
N GLY A 104 -15.91 4.33 8.13
CA GLY A 104 -15.20 4.33 9.42
C GLY A 104 -13.87 3.58 9.38
N GLY A 105 -13.26 3.45 8.20
CA GLY A 105 -12.03 2.71 7.92
C GLY A 105 -10.75 3.47 8.28
N ILE A 106 -10.84 4.68 8.83
CA ILE A 106 -9.67 5.45 9.29
C ILE A 106 -9.75 5.63 10.80
N THR A 107 -8.71 5.17 11.50
CA THR A 107 -8.52 5.42 12.93
C THR A 107 -7.43 6.45 13.13
N TYR A 108 -7.73 7.48 13.93
CA TYR A 108 -6.79 8.56 14.25
C TYR A 108 -6.18 8.37 15.65
N PRO A 109 -5.03 9.02 15.95
CA PRO A 109 -4.48 9.07 17.30
C PRO A 109 -5.48 9.68 18.28
N ARG A 110 -5.36 9.28 19.55
CA ARG A 110 -6.09 9.96 20.64
C ARG A 110 -5.72 11.45 20.61
N ASP A 111 -6.70 12.31 20.84
CA ASP A 111 -6.55 13.77 20.85
C ASP A 111 -6.21 14.41 19.50
N ALA A 112 -6.45 13.71 18.38
CA ALA A 112 -6.23 14.27 17.06
C ALA A 112 -7.20 15.42 16.70
N GLY A 113 -8.39 15.48 17.33
CA GLY A 113 -9.44 16.46 16.99
C GLY A 113 -9.79 16.46 15.49
N GLY A 114 -10.12 17.61 14.93
CA GLY A 114 -10.38 17.81 13.49
C GLY A 114 -9.12 17.97 12.62
N ARG A 115 -7.92 17.68 13.16
CA ARG A 115 -6.62 17.94 12.47
C ARG A 115 -6.43 17.17 11.17
N PHE A 116 -7.18 16.09 10.99
CA PHE A 116 -7.13 15.19 9.84
C PHE A 116 -8.40 15.24 8.98
N GLU A 117 -9.28 16.21 9.25
CA GLU A 117 -10.47 16.43 8.45
C GLU A 117 -10.07 17.07 7.11
N VAL A 118 -10.51 16.46 6.01
CA VAL A 118 -10.22 16.93 4.66
C VAL A 118 -11.53 17.32 4.01
N SER A 119 -11.62 18.56 3.56
CA SER A 119 -12.80 19.04 2.85
C SER A 119 -12.94 18.33 1.50
N PRO A 120 -14.15 17.98 1.07
CA PRO A 120 -14.37 17.41 -0.25
C PRO A 120 -14.05 18.40 -1.40
N SER A 121 -14.00 19.71 -1.13
CA SER A 121 -13.70 20.74 -2.15
C SER A 121 -12.24 20.79 -2.59
N VAL A 122 -11.34 20.03 -1.95
CA VAL A 122 -9.92 20.00 -2.32
C VAL A 122 -9.72 19.59 -3.78
N VAL A 123 -10.61 18.75 -4.33
CA VAL A 123 -10.56 18.27 -5.71
C VAL A 123 -11.92 18.49 -6.37
N ASP A 124 -11.92 19.37 -7.37
CA ASP A 124 -13.07 19.58 -8.24
C ASP A 124 -12.82 18.95 -9.62
N GLU A 125 -13.71 18.06 -10.03
CA GLU A 125 -13.70 17.45 -11.36
C GLU A 125 -14.51 18.32 -12.33
N VAL A 126 -13.85 18.84 -13.37
CA VAL A 126 -14.47 19.67 -14.41
C VAL A 126 -14.31 19.00 -15.76
N ARG A 127 -15.40 18.95 -16.53
CA ARG A 127 -15.34 18.47 -17.91
C ARG A 127 -14.89 19.60 -18.84
N GLY A 128 -13.72 19.43 -19.45
CA GLY A 128 -13.15 20.33 -20.42
C GLY A 128 -14.00 20.43 -21.70
N THR A 129 -13.79 21.50 -22.46
CA THR A 129 -14.46 21.74 -23.75
C THR A 129 -14.08 20.71 -24.82
N ASP A 130 -12.94 20.02 -24.65
CA ASP A 130 -12.49 18.89 -25.46
C ASP A 130 -13.08 17.54 -24.99
N GLY A 131 -13.96 17.57 -23.98
CA GLY A 131 -14.58 16.39 -23.40
C GLY A 131 -13.72 15.64 -22.39
N LYS A 132 -12.47 16.05 -22.15
CA LYS A 132 -11.58 15.42 -21.16
C LYS A 132 -11.87 15.92 -19.75
N THR A 133 -11.62 15.06 -18.78
CA THR A 133 -11.67 15.44 -17.38
C THR A 133 -10.43 16.27 -17.00
N VAL A 134 -10.67 17.43 -16.37
CA VAL A 134 -9.67 18.30 -15.76
C VAL A 134 -9.94 18.34 -14.26
N TYR A 135 -8.89 18.15 -13.46
CA TYR A 135 -8.99 18.23 -12.00
C TYR A 135 -8.43 19.56 -11.52
N ASN A 136 -9.28 20.38 -10.91
CA ASN A 136 -8.87 21.60 -10.21
C ASN A 136 -8.59 21.21 -8.76
N ILE A 137 -7.36 21.47 -8.30
CA ILE A 137 -6.91 21.07 -6.97
C ILE A 137 -6.58 22.33 -6.16
N ASP A 138 -7.27 22.55 -5.05
CA ASP A 138 -6.93 23.62 -4.12
C ASP A 138 -5.89 23.14 -3.10
N TRP A 139 -4.62 23.37 -3.44
CA TRP A 139 -3.49 23.01 -2.58
C TRP A 139 -3.45 23.79 -1.27
N ASN A 140 -4.11 24.95 -1.17
CA ASN A 140 -4.10 25.77 0.03
C ASN A 140 -5.03 25.23 1.11
N GLU A 141 -6.04 24.45 0.72
CA GLU A 141 -6.96 23.80 1.63
C GLU A 141 -6.31 22.60 2.35
N LEU A 142 -5.24 22.02 1.77
CA LEU A 142 -4.48 20.94 2.38
C LEU A 142 -3.51 21.46 3.45
N GLN A 143 -3.94 21.34 4.71
CA GLN A 143 -3.08 21.49 5.88
C GLN A 143 -1.93 20.45 5.91
N PRO A 144 -0.81 20.73 6.60
CA PRO A 144 0.33 19.81 6.61
C PRO A 144 0.01 18.36 7.06
N ASP A 145 -0.91 18.21 8.01
CA ASP A 145 -1.30 16.90 8.54
C ASP A 145 -2.26 16.16 7.59
N THR A 146 -3.14 16.88 6.89
CA THR A 146 -4.00 16.31 5.86
C THR A 146 -3.22 15.99 4.60
N PHE A 147 -2.20 16.78 4.27
CA PHE A 147 -1.23 16.49 3.20
C PHE A 147 -0.51 15.15 3.45
N ALA A 148 -0.02 14.93 4.67
CA ALA A 148 0.58 13.65 5.07
C ALA A 148 -0.45 12.50 5.07
N LEU A 149 -1.69 12.77 5.48
CA LEU A 149 -2.79 11.79 5.43
C LEU A 149 -3.08 11.33 4.00
N MET A 150 -3.08 12.23 3.01
CA MET A 150 -3.32 11.86 1.61
C MET A 150 -2.30 10.84 1.09
N PHE A 151 -1.03 10.98 1.46
CA PHE A 151 -0.02 9.95 1.17
C PHE A 151 -0.28 8.64 1.92
N ALA A 152 -0.75 8.68 3.16
CA ALA A 152 -1.08 7.47 3.93
C ALA A 152 -2.24 6.71 3.29
N VAL A 153 -3.29 7.43 2.89
CA VAL A 153 -4.46 6.89 2.20
C VAL A 153 -4.04 6.29 0.85
N TYR A 154 -3.28 7.03 0.05
CA TYR A 154 -2.74 6.51 -1.20
C TYR A 154 -1.89 5.25 -0.98
N ALA A 155 -0.99 5.26 0.01
CA ALA A 155 -0.15 4.10 0.31
C ALA A 155 -0.95 2.88 0.80
N ALA A 156 -2.07 3.10 1.46
CA ALA A 156 -2.93 2.03 1.93
C ALA A 156 -3.66 1.32 0.78
N THR A 157 -4.14 2.08 -0.20
CA THR A 157 -4.93 1.54 -1.32
C THR A 157 -4.09 0.98 -2.46
N GLN A 158 -2.83 1.39 -2.57
CA GLN A 158 -1.94 0.86 -3.60
C GLN A 158 -1.38 -0.52 -3.19
N ASP A 159 -1.78 -1.57 -3.90
CA ASP A 159 -1.23 -2.93 -3.74
C ASP A 159 0.22 -3.03 -4.22
N ASN A 160 0.60 -2.19 -5.18
CA ASN A 160 1.89 -2.23 -5.89
C ASN A 160 2.90 -1.16 -5.44
N LEU A 161 2.81 -0.66 -4.20
CA LEU A 161 4.01 -0.06 -3.60
C LEU A 161 4.99 -1.20 -3.35
N LEU A 162 5.75 -1.58 -4.40
CA LEU A 162 6.75 -2.63 -4.42
C LEU A 162 7.79 -2.36 -3.33
N ASP A 163 7.46 -2.80 -2.13
CA ASP A 163 8.39 -2.84 -1.03
C ASP A 163 9.48 -3.84 -1.41
N ARG A 164 10.74 -3.56 -1.05
CA ARG A 164 11.82 -4.53 -1.23
C ARG A 164 11.51 -5.83 -0.51
N SER A 165 10.67 -5.79 0.54
CA SER A 165 10.14 -6.99 1.21
C SER A 165 9.19 -7.78 0.31
N SER A 166 8.24 -7.12 -0.37
CA SER A 166 7.31 -7.74 -1.34
C SER A 166 8.04 -8.27 -2.57
N LEU A 167 9.03 -7.53 -3.09
CA LEU A 167 9.90 -8.03 -4.16
C LEU A 167 10.75 -9.21 -3.68
N LYS A 168 11.34 -9.16 -2.49
CA LYS A 168 12.07 -10.30 -1.93
C LYS A 168 11.17 -11.51 -1.71
N GLN A 169 9.93 -11.33 -1.27
CA GLN A 169 8.95 -12.42 -1.13
C GLN A 169 8.50 -12.96 -2.48
N PHE A 170 8.28 -12.08 -3.46
CA PHE A 170 7.97 -12.46 -4.84
C PHE A 170 9.14 -13.22 -5.49
N PHE A 171 10.37 -12.70 -5.40
CA PHE A 171 11.58 -13.38 -5.84
C PHE A 171 11.84 -14.67 -5.07
N ALA A 172 11.56 -14.72 -3.76
CA ALA A 172 11.65 -15.95 -2.98
C ALA A 172 10.59 -16.98 -3.37
N GLN A 173 9.39 -16.55 -3.78
CA GLN A 173 8.36 -17.43 -4.33
C GLN A 173 8.72 -17.93 -5.74
N LEU A 174 9.31 -17.09 -6.58
CA LEU A 174 9.83 -17.48 -7.90
C LEU A 174 11.04 -18.42 -7.81
N ASN A 175 11.91 -18.21 -6.82
CA ASN A 175 13.10 -19.03 -6.59
C ASN A 175 12.85 -20.23 -5.66
N LYS A 176 11.61 -20.53 -5.24
CA LYS A 176 11.33 -21.81 -4.58
C LYS A 176 11.55 -22.92 -5.61
N PRO A 177 12.58 -23.78 -5.48
CA PRO A 177 12.65 -24.96 -6.31
C PRO A 177 11.40 -25.78 -5.99
N LYS A 178 10.67 -26.21 -7.02
CA LYS A 178 9.68 -27.28 -6.85
C LYS A 178 10.43 -28.44 -6.23
N GLU A 179 10.15 -28.76 -4.97
CA GLU A 179 10.71 -29.95 -4.34
C GLU A 179 10.44 -31.12 -5.28
N PRO A 180 11.47 -31.87 -5.72
CA PRO A 180 11.24 -33.05 -6.50
C PRO A 180 10.42 -34.00 -5.63
N GLU A 181 9.17 -34.29 -6.04
CA GLU A 181 8.34 -35.30 -5.39
C GLU A 181 9.18 -36.56 -5.24
N LYS A 182 9.42 -37.00 -4.01
CA LYS A 182 10.19 -38.22 -3.75
C LYS A 182 9.48 -39.38 -4.47
N PRO A 183 10.19 -40.26 -5.20
CA PRO A 183 9.58 -41.34 -5.99
C PRO A 183 8.57 -42.21 -5.22
N ILE A 184 8.78 -42.34 -3.91
CA ILE A 184 7.93 -43.09 -2.98
C ILE A 184 6.53 -42.45 -2.84
N GLN A 185 6.42 -41.12 -2.88
CA GLN A 185 5.13 -40.42 -2.81
C GLN A 185 4.31 -40.56 -4.10
N ARG A 186 5.00 -40.68 -5.25
CA ARG A 186 4.37 -41.02 -6.54
C ARG A 186 3.82 -42.44 -6.53
N LEU A 187 4.60 -43.42 -6.05
CA LEU A 187 4.12 -44.80 -5.93
C LEU A 187 2.91 -44.88 -4.99
N GLN A 188 2.99 -44.27 -3.81
CA GLN A 188 1.90 -44.27 -2.83
C GLN A 188 0.60 -43.74 -3.45
N ARG A 189 0.63 -42.61 -4.16
CA ARG A 189 -0.58 -42.09 -4.85
C ARG A 189 -1.13 -43.03 -5.91
N VAL A 190 -0.28 -43.78 -6.63
CA VAL A 190 -0.74 -44.77 -7.61
C VAL A 190 -1.41 -45.95 -6.94
N PHE A 191 -0.92 -46.40 -5.78
CA PHE A 191 -1.56 -47.46 -5.00
C PHE A 191 -2.86 -46.99 -4.34
N THR A 192 -2.90 -45.78 -3.76
CA THR A 192 -4.13 -45.24 -3.15
C THR A 192 -5.23 -45.02 -4.21
N ARG A 193 -4.88 -44.58 -5.42
CA ARG A 193 -5.86 -44.45 -6.53
C ARG A 193 -6.38 -45.80 -7.02
N LYS A 194 -5.55 -46.86 -6.96
CA LYS A 194 -5.95 -48.20 -7.39
C LYS A 194 -6.90 -48.82 -6.36
N ASP A 195 -6.66 -48.59 -5.07
CA ASP A 195 -7.54 -49.03 -3.99
C ASP A 195 -8.88 -48.27 -4.01
N GLU A 196 -8.88 -46.97 -4.34
CA GLU A 196 -10.12 -46.19 -4.57
C GLU A 196 -10.90 -46.71 -5.79
N MET A 197 -10.22 -47.11 -6.88
CA MET A 197 -10.87 -47.70 -8.06
C MET A 197 -11.37 -49.14 -7.83
N ILE A 198 -10.81 -49.87 -6.86
CA ILE A 198 -11.29 -51.21 -6.46
C ILE A 198 -12.45 -51.10 -5.46
N ALA A 199 -12.45 -50.07 -4.61
CA ALA A 199 -13.55 -49.78 -3.69
C ALA A 199 -14.80 -49.23 -4.40
N ASP A 200 -14.65 -48.54 -5.53
CA ASP A 200 -15.74 -48.11 -6.41
C ASP A 200 -16.19 -49.26 -7.34
N GLY A 201 -16.59 -50.37 -6.71
CA GLY A 201 -16.99 -51.62 -7.36
C GLY A 201 -18.20 -51.45 -8.28
N LYS A 202 -17.95 -51.11 -9.54
CA LYS A 202 -18.77 -51.51 -10.70
C LYS A 202 -17.99 -52.46 -11.59
N TYR A 203 -17.73 -53.66 -11.07
CA TYR A 203 -17.48 -54.82 -11.92
C TYR A 203 -18.81 -55.28 -12.53
N ARG A 204 -19.14 -54.83 -13.74
CA ARG A 204 -20.09 -55.56 -14.60
C ARG A 204 -19.36 -56.81 -15.10
N HIS A 205 -19.79 -57.96 -14.59
CA HIS A 205 -19.35 -59.27 -15.06
C HIS A 205 -19.62 -59.45 -16.56
N GLY A 206 -18.60 -59.98 -17.25
CA GLY A 206 -18.64 -61.21 -18.06
C GLY A 206 -19.80 -61.42 -19.03
N GLY A 207 -19.46 -61.70 -20.29
CA GLY A 207 -20.38 -62.18 -21.30
C GLY A 207 -20.97 -63.57 -21.02
N GLU A 208 -22.19 -63.72 -21.54
CA GLU A 208 -22.93 -64.89 -22.06
C GLU A 208 -22.81 -66.29 -21.39
N MET A 209 -23.99 -66.84 -21.01
CA MET A 209 -24.44 -68.22 -21.28
C MET A 209 -25.95 -68.35 -20.99
N GLU A 210 -26.79 -68.30 -22.02
CA GLU A 210 -27.73 -69.35 -22.47
C GLU A 210 -28.31 -68.98 -23.84
#